data_AF-A0A7W9T1D4-F1
#
_entry.id   AF-A0A7W9T1D4-F1
#
_cell.length_a   1.000
_cell.length_b   1.000
_cell.length_c   1.000
_cell.angle_alpha   90.00
_cell.angle_beta   90.00
_cell.angle_gamma   90.00
#
_symmetry.space_group_name_H-M   'P 1'
#
loop_
_entity.id
_entity.type
_entity.pdbx_description
1 polymer ?
#
loop_
_entity_poly.entity_id
_entity_poly.type
_entity_poly.pdbx_seq_one_letter_code
_entity_poly.pdbx_strand_id
1 'polypeptide(L)'
;MPQIDITLHHSTGLVPEFEVLKFLDVDDKPLGEGGFGAVYRCRSVNGQPVRPAQVIKLFRDNGQGSAQKGLNTIERLQERLRLEHAQLQKEGKELLVEYPALAGAPQFSFQGIMQGQAVSGYAANNLHELGFLEFKDILEDEPAGTLERYQRISADQKLLLAYQLASAFGLLRRNLYVHADFKAGALFVNPDTLQCALIDYDSGAVLHHKDDRPTTFGEMQDWLAPEIIQQLAEPTNQTRTIQVDFASDTWSVGIGIFYLLHTVHPLYFLQEVSVRSLRTYLKQYTWPEVDPAFTYFDSAHADTYPLIRRYYETLPELIRDKFGALINRGFTEKHRRPSYEQWQSVLRAAQLPPEVEYFAVSPPVVVKGQSVTLTWAVQSATKVMVNRQEQAATGSLKLPVEWAQEFQLEASNAFGTSQASTQLVHVVAVPEIKLTVPSPNFTINVAPSAVLTRLPTIELGVPFDYDNLIDLHGEALPQLPDGAPVHRTLRLRLRSWIHSLIH
;
A
#
# COMPACT_ATOMS: atom_id res chain seq x y z
N MET A 1 28.77 -13.05 -14.39
CA MET A 1 27.53 -12.30 -14.58
C MET A 1 27.18 -12.28 -16.06
N PRO A 2 26.10 -12.93 -16.48
CA PRO A 2 25.64 -12.86 -17.86
C PRO A 2 24.99 -11.50 -18.13
N GLN A 3 25.47 -10.84 -19.18
CA GLN A 3 24.81 -9.71 -19.81
C GLN A 3 23.94 -10.22 -20.95
N ILE A 4 22.77 -9.61 -21.13
CA ILE A 4 21.88 -9.82 -22.27
C ILE A 4 21.92 -8.57 -23.12
N ASP A 5 22.45 -8.68 -24.33
CA ASP A 5 22.45 -7.60 -25.32
C ASP A 5 21.08 -7.58 -26.02
N ILE A 6 20.34 -6.48 -25.88
CA ILE A 6 18.96 -6.36 -26.35
C ILE A 6 18.96 -5.95 -27.83
N THR A 7 18.24 -6.72 -28.64
CA THR A 7 18.07 -6.46 -30.08
C THR A 7 16.68 -5.89 -30.39
N LEU A 8 15.67 -6.32 -29.64
CA LEU A 8 14.30 -5.85 -29.75
C LEU A 8 13.67 -5.80 -28.36
N HIS A 9 12.84 -4.80 -28.08
CA HIS A 9 12.07 -4.71 -26.85
C HIS A 9 10.69 -4.11 -27.05
N HIS A 10 9.79 -4.45 -26.14
CA HIS A 10 8.47 -3.83 -26.02
C HIS A 10 8.22 -3.47 -24.55
N SER A 11 7.89 -2.21 -24.26
CA SER A 11 7.58 -1.74 -22.90
C SER A 11 6.08 -1.65 -22.68
N THR A 12 5.63 -1.73 -21.43
CA THR A 12 4.26 -1.34 -21.03
C THR A 12 4.10 0.17 -20.87
N GLY A 13 5.20 0.91 -20.76
CA GLY A 13 5.19 2.34 -20.46
C GLY A 13 4.85 2.69 -19.01
N LEU A 14 4.76 1.70 -18.11
CA LEU A 14 4.52 1.92 -16.67
C LEU A 14 5.73 2.54 -15.97
N VAL A 15 6.93 2.27 -16.47
CA VAL A 15 8.20 2.76 -15.95
C VAL A 15 8.97 3.38 -17.12
N PRO A 16 9.17 4.71 -17.14
CA PRO A 16 9.79 5.41 -18.27
C PRO A 16 11.19 4.89 -18.65
N GLU A 17 11.96 4.40 -17.66
CA GLU A 17 13.30 3.86 -17.84
C GLU A 17 13.32 2.62 -18.76
N PHE A 18 12.20 1.91 -18.89
CA PHE A 18 12.09 0.71 -19.73
C PHE A 18 11.70 1.02 -21.19
N GLU A 19 11.43 2.28 -21.53
CA GLU A 19 11.18 2.67 -22.94
C GLU A 19 12.45 2.56 -23.80
N VAL A 20 13.64 2.61 -23.19
CA VAL A 20 14.92 2.46 -23.87
C VAL A 20 15.72 1.33 -23.23
N LEU A 21 15.81 0.19 -23.93
CA LEU A 21 16.55 -0.99 -23.47
C LEU A 21 17.69 -1.32 -24.44
N LYS A 22 18.92 -1.38 -23.93
CA LYS A 22 20.12 -1.74 -24.71
C LYS A 22 20.77 -3.02 -24.20
N PHE A 23 20.90 -3.16 -22.88
CA PHE A 23 21.41 -4.38 -22.26
C PHE A 23 20.88 -4.55 -20.84
N LEU A 24 20.86 -5.80 -20.37
CA LEU A 24 20.44 -6.20 -19.03
C LEU A 24 21.56 -6.99 -18.36
N ASP A 25 21.77 -6.77 -17.08
CA ASP A 25 22.59 -7.65 -16.24
C ASP A 25 21.69 -8.51 -15.35
N VAL A 26 21.92 -9.82 -15.35
CA VAL A 26 21.20 -10.76 -14.49
C VAL A 26 22.16 -11.56 -13.63
N ASP A 27 21.63 -12.24 -12.61
CA ASP A 27 22.43 -13.16 -11.79
C ASP A 27 22.95 -14.37 -12.58
N ASP A 28 24.08 -14.92 -12.12
CA ASP A 28 24.69 -16.13 -12.72
C ASP A 28 23.80 -17.37 -12.59
N LYS A 29 22.92 -17.40 -11.58
CA LYS A 29 22.00 -18.51 -11.31
C LYS A 29 20.56 -18.02 -11.32
N PRO A 30 19.62 -18.81 -11.87
CA PRO A 30 18.21 -18.48 -11.78
C PRO A 30 17.72 -18.60 -10.32
N LEU A 31 16.71 -17.81 -9.98
CA LEU A 31 15.90 -17.94 -8.77
C LEU A 31 15.05 -19.21 -8.81
N GLY A 32 14.58 -19.58 -10.00
CA GLY A 32 13.80 -20.79 -10.26
C GLY A 32 13.80 -21.16 -11.74
N GLU A 33 13.60 -22.44 -12.04
CA GLU A 33 13.58 -22.98 -13.39
C GLU A 33 12.45 -24.01 -13.54
N GLY A 34 11.74 -23.96 -14.66
CA GLY A 34 10.65 -24.87 -14.98
C GLY A 34 10.62 -25.24 -16.47
N GLY A 35 9.58 -25.98 -16.88
CA GLY A 35 9.45 -26.46 -18.25
C GLY A 35 9.35 -25.35 -19.31
N PHE A 36 8.93 -24.15 -18.92
CA PHE A 36 8.66 -23.02 -19.81
C PHE A 36 9.73 -21.92 -19.77
N GLY A 37 10.72 -22.02 -18.88
CA GLY A 37 11.75 -20.99 -18.75
C GLY A 37 12.49 -21.00 -17.42
N ALA A 38 13.37 -20.01 -17.27
CA ALA A 38 14.13 -19.76 -16.05
C ALA A 38 13.98 -18.29 -15.64
N VAL A 39 13.83 -18.04 -14.34
CA VAL A 39 13.64 -16.71 -13.78
C VAL A 39 14.93 -16.28 -13.10
N TYR A 40 15.45 -15.11 -13.45
CA TYR A 40 16.68 -14.56 -12.91
C TYR A 40 16.39 -13.25 -12.18
N ARG A 41 17.17 -12.94 -11.15
CA ARG A 41 17.16 -11.59 -10.57
C ARG A 41 17.80 -10.61 -11.57
N CYS A 42 17.13 -9.50 -11.84
CA CYS A 42 17.72 -8.39 -12.59
C CYS A 42 18.64 -7.58 -11.66
N ARG A 43 19.87 -7.34 -12.12
CA ARG A 43 20.85 -6.50 -11.42
C ARG A 43 20.82 -5.07 -11.92
N SER A 44 20.76 -4.90 -13.23
CA SER A 44 20.79 -3.59 -13.86
C SER A 44 20.05 -3.59 -15.21
N VAL A 45 19.52 -2.43 -15.57
CA VAL A 45 19.06 -2.08 -16.91
C VAL A 45 19.96 -0.95 -17.41
N ASN A 46 20.61 -1.14 -18.55
CA ASN A 46 21.56 -0.17 -19.13
C ASN A 46 22.66 0.28 -18.13
N GLY A 47 23.10 -0.62 -17.26
CA GLY A 47 24.13 -0.35 -16.24
C GLY A 47 23.63 0.40 -15.01
N GLN A 48 22.31 0.64 -14.88
CA GLN A 48 21.72 1.28 -13.72
C GLN A 48 20.87 0.29 -12.90
N PRO A 49 20.97 0.30 -11.56
CA PRO A 49 20.08 -0.49 -10.73
C PRO A 49 18.65 0.02 -10.86
N VAL A 50 17.69 -0.91 -10.84
CA VAL A 50 16.28 -0.61 -11.10
C VAL A 50 15.48 -0.65 -9.80
N ARG A 51 14.54 0.29 -9.65
CA ARG A 51 13.57 0.29 -8.54
C ARG A 51 12.14 0.50 -9.09
N PRO A 52 11.16 -0.34 -8.70
CA PRO A 52 11.31 -1.54 -7.87
C PRO A 52 12.21 -2.58 -8.54
N ALA A 53 12.81 -3.47 -7.73
CA ALA A 53 13.67 -4.53 -8.24
C ALA A 53 12.88 -5.40 -9.24
N GLN A 54 13.57 -5.91 -10.26
CA GLN A 54 12.95 -6.70 -11.33
C GLN A 54 13.47 -8.14 -11.31
N VAL A 55 12.66 -9.06 -11.83
CA VAL A 55 13.07 -10.39 -12.26
C VAL A 55 12.95 -10.50 -13.78
N ILE A 56 13.80 -11.30 -14.39
CA ILE A 56 13.83 -11.59 -15.83
C ILE A 56 13.45 -13.04 -16.05
N LYS A 57 12.30 -13.31 -16.66
CA LYS A 57 11.92 -14.66 -17.13
C LYS A 57 12.44 -14.84 -18.54
N LEU A 58 13.38 -15.78 -18.72
CA LEU A 58 13.84 -16.24 -20.02
C LEU A 58 13.00 -17.43 -20.47
N PHE A 59 12.41 -17.35 -21.65
CA PHE A 59 11.63 -18.43 -22.21
C PHE A 59 12.54 -19.61 -22.62
N ARG A 60 12.03 -20.83 -22.42
CA ARG A 60 12.59 -22.04 -23.00
C ARG A 60 11.66 -22.55 -24.09
N ASP A 61 12.21 -22.81 -25.27
CA ASP A 61 11.46 -23.46 -26.34
C ASP A 61 11.44 -24.98 -26.09
N ASN A 62 10.27 -25.58 -26.20
CA ASN A 62 10.08 -27.03 -26.14
C ASN A 62 10.23 -27.70 -27.53
N GLY A 63 10.68 -26.96 -28.54
CA GLY A 63 10.82 -27.42 -29.92
C GLY A 63 9.53 -27.29 -30.75
N GLN A 64 8.48 -26.68 -30.19
CA GLN A 64 7.21 -26.40 -30.87
C GLN A 64 6.89 -24.90 -30.94
N GLY A 65 7.86 -24.03 -30.67
CA GLY A 65 7.69 -22.57 -30.72
C GLY A 65 7.00 -22.00 -29.48
N SER A 66 7.10 -22.68 -28.33
CA SER A 66 6.47 -22.23 -27.07
C SER A 66 7.00 -20.86 -26.63
N ALA A 67 8.31 -20.62 -26.81
CA ALA A 67 8.94 -19.36 -26.47
C ALA A 67 8.38 -18.18 -27.28
N GLN A 68 8.27 -18.33 -28.61
CA GLN A 68 7.73 -17.28 -29.48
C GLN A 68 6.24 -17.03 -29.18
N LYS A 69 5.47 -18.09 -28.91
CA LYS A 69 4.06 -17.96 -28.52
C LYS A 69 3.93 -17.18 -27.22
N GLY A 70 4.71 -17.52 -26.20
CA GLY A 70 4.75 -16.82 -24.92
C GLY A 70 5.10 -15.34 -25.11
N LEU A 71 6.16 -15.04 -25.86
CA LEU A 71 6.57 -13.67 -26.17
C LEU A 71 5.44 -12.88 -26.84
N ASN A 72 4.80 -13.44 -27.87
CA ASN A 72 3.69 -12.79 -28.56
C ASN A 72 2.49 -12.52 -27.65
N THR A 73 2.17 -13.46 -26.74
CA THR A 73 1.10 -13.26 -25.74
C THR A 73 1.45 -12.10 -24.81
N ILE A 74 2.68 -12.06 -24.30
CA ILE A 74 3.15 -11.00 -23.42
C ILE A 74 3.11 -9.64 -24.12
N GLU A 75 3.71 -9.51 -25.31
CA GLU A 75 3.73 -8.24 -26.06
C GLU A 75 2.32 -7.70 -26.30
N ARG A 76 1.38 -8.56 -26.72
CA ARG A 76 -0.01 -8.17 -26.91
C ARG A 76 -0.68 -7.71 -25.61
N LEU A 77 -0.43 -8.38 -24.49
CA LEU A 77 -0.94 -7.94 -23.19
C LEU A 77 -0.35 -6.57 -22.82
N GLN A 78 0.95 -6.36 -23.06
CA GLN A 78 1.62 -5.10 -22.77
C GLN A 78 1.06 -3.94 -23.58
N GLU A 79 0.75 -4.15 -24.86
CA GLU A 79 0.07 -3.15 -25.69
C GLU A 79 -1.28 -2.74 -25.08
N ARG A 80 -2.06 -3.72 -24.60
CA ARG A 80 -3.36 -3.46 -23.96
C ARG A 80 -3.19 -2.68 -22.66
N LEU A 81 -2.28 -3.10 -21.78
CA LEU A 81 -2.01 -2.42 -20.51
C LEU A 81 -1.47 -1.00 -20.72
N ARG A 82 -0.64 -0.77 -21.75
CA ARG A 82 -0.16 0.57 -22.12
C ARG A 82 -1.31 1.49 -22.50
N LEU A 83 -2.29 1.00 -23.28
CA LEU A 83 -3.46 1.79 -23.66
C LEU A 83 -4.33 2.14 -22.45
N GLU A 84 -4.57 1.18 -21.55
CA GLU A 84 -5.30 1.41 -20.30
C GLU A 84 -4.58 2.42 -19.41
N HIS A 85 -3.27 2.28 -19.26
CA HIS A 85 -2.44 3.20 -18.48
C HIS A 85 -2.51 4.62 -19.04
N ALA A 86 -2.35 4.80 -20.36
CA ALA A 86 -2.46 6.09 -21.02
C ALA A 86 -3.86 6.73 -20.86
N GLN A 87 -4.92 5.92 -20.77
CA GLN A 87 -6.26 6.41 -20.51
C GLN A 87 -6.43 6.87 -19.05
N LEU A 88 -5.92 6.10 -18.09
CA LEU A 88 -5.93 6.48 -16.66
C LEU A 88 -5.11 7.74 -16.38
N GLN A 89 -3.98 7.93 -17.05
CA GLN A 89 -3.17 9.13 -16.90
C GLN A 89 -3.90 10.41 -17.29
N LYS A 90 -4.83 10.35 -18.26
CA LYS A 90 -5.70 11.51 -18.59
C LYS A 90 -6.62 11.89 -17.45
N GLU A 91 -6.89 10.97 -16.53
CA GLU A 91 -7.67 11.19 -15.31
C GLU A 91 -6.78 11.47 -14.08
N GLY A 92 -5.45 11.57 -14.25
CA GLY A 92 -4.51 11.72 -13.15
C GLY A 92 -4.33 10.47 -12.29
N LYS A 93 -4.61 9.29 -12.84
CA LYS A 93 -4.52 8.00 -12.14
C LYS A 93 -3.39 7.14 -12.70
N GLU A 94 -2.89 6.25 -11.86
CA GLU A 94 -1.82 5.31 -12.17
C GLU A 94 -2.35 3.87 -12.24
N LEU A 95 -1.93 3.08 -13.24
CA LEU A 95 -2.50 1.74 -13.47
C LEU A 95 -2.33 0.82 -12.26
N LEU A 96 -1.13 0.78 -11.67
CA LEU A 96 -0.82 -0.09 -10.53
C LEU A 96 -1.41 0.42 -9.20
N VAL A 97 -1.90 1.67 -9.16
CA VAL A 97 -2.65 2.21 -8.01
C VAL A 97 -4.12 1.76 -8.10
N GLU A 98 -4.71 1.83 -9.30
CA GLU A 98 -6.09 1.41 -9.54
C GLU A 98 -6.25 -0.12 -9.55
N TYR A 99 -5.23 -0.83 -10.04
CA TYR A 99 -5.20 -2.28 -10.19
C TYR A 99 -3.93 -2.87 -9.55
N PRO A 100 -3.81 -2.84 -8.20
CA PRO A 100 -2.61 -3.33 -7.50
C PRO A 100 -2.33 -4.81 -7.76
N ALA A 101 -3.37 -5.61 -8.05
CA ALA A 101 -3.23 -7.01 -8.45
C ALA A 101 -2.46 -7.23 -9.76
N LEU A 102 -2.15 -6.18 -10.53
CA LEU A 102 -1.27 -6.24 -11.69
C LEU A 102 0.19 -5.90 -11.36
N ALA A 103 0.58 -5.85 -10.09
CA ALA A 103 1.96 -5.58 -9.69
C ALA A 103 2.96 -6.60 -10.25
N GLY A 104 2.54 -7.84 -10.53
CA GLY A 104 3.37 -8.86 -11.19
C GLY A 104 3.30 -8.87 -12.72
N ALA A 105 2.59 -7.90 -13.34
CA ALA A 105 2.47 -7.83 -14.79
C ALA A 105 3.81 -7.55 -15.48
N PRO A 106 4.03 -8.07 -16.70
CA PRO A 106 5.25 -7.86 -17.46
C PRO A 106 5.53 -6.38 -17.70
N GLN A 107 6.67 -5.86 -17.26
CA GLN A 107 7.05 -4.45 -17.41
C GLN A 107 7.58 -4.15 -18.82
N PHE A 108 8.44 -5.03 -19.34
CA PHE A 108 8.91 -5.02 -20.73
C PHE A 108 9.22 -6.44 -21.19
N SER A 109 9.08 -6.72 -22.49
CA SER A 109 9.54 -7.94 -23.14
C SER A 109 10.75 -7.65 -24.03
N PHE A 110 11.51 -8.68 -24.40
CA PHE A 110 12.68 -8.52 -25.24
C PHE A 110 13.04 -9.77 -26.05
N GLN A 111 13.82 -9.51 -27.10
CA GLN A 111 14.70 -10.47 -27.75
C GLN A 111 16.14 -9.94 -27.63
N GLY A 112 17.11 -10.84 -27.49
CA GLY A 112 18.50 -10.47 -27.29
C GLY A 112 19.47 -11.63 -27.42
N ILE A 113 20.72 -11.37 -27.05
CA ILE A 113 21.81 -12.34 -27.09
C ILE A 113 22.42 -12.45 -25.69
N MET A 114 22.50 -13.66 -25.16
CA MET A 114 23.18 -13.96 -23.89
C MET A 114 24.22 -15.05 -24.14
N GLN A 115 25.50 -14.76 -23.87
CA GLN A 115 26.61 -15.71 -24.09
C GLN A 115 26.66 -16.29 -25.51
N GLY A 116 26.32 -15.49 -26.52
CA GLY A 116 26.30 -15.91 -27.92
C GLY A 116 25.06 -16.70 -28.34
N GLN A 117 24.10 -16.94 -27.45
CA GLN A 117 22.83 -17.59 -27.75
C GLN A 117 21.69 -16.59 -27.82
N ALA A 118 20.79 -16.77 -28.80
CA ALA A 118 19.56 -15.99 -28.87
C ALA A 118 18.66 -16.33 -27.69
N VAL A 119 18.17 -15.31 -27.00
CA VAL A 119 17.24 -15.43 -25.88
C VAL A 119 16.06 -14.50 -26.08
N SER A 120 14.91 -14.88 -25.53
CA SER A 120 13.74 -14.01 -25.43
C SER A 120 13.11 -14.18 -24.06
N GLY A 121 12.41 -13.14 -23.61
CA GLY A 121 11.89 -13.12 -22.26
C GLY A 121 11.13 -11.84 -21.94
N TYR A 122 10.79 -11.69 -20.67
CA TYR A 122 10.21 -10.47 -20.14
C TYR A 122 10.69 -10.19 -18.72
N ALA A 123 10.57 -8.92 -18.32
CA ALA A 123 10.78 -8.47 -16.97
C ALA A 123 9.46 -8.30 -16.22
N ALA A 124 9.45 -8.57 -14.92
CA ALA A 124 8.35 -8.25 -14.01
C ALA A 124 8.91 -7.76 -12.68
N ASN A 125 8.08 -7.07 -11.88
CA ASN A 125 8.50 -6.65 -10.55
C ASN A 125 8.87 -7.86 -9.69
N ASN A 126 9.95 -7.75 -8.91
CA ASN A 126 10.32 -8.76 -7.93
C ASN A 126 9.38 -8.66 -6.72
N LEU A 127 8.32 -9.46 -6.73
CA LEU A 127 7.28 -9.46 -5.71
C LEU A 127 7.81 -9.81 -4.32
N HIS A 128 8.81 -10.71 -4.20
CA HIS A 128 9.41 -11.03 -2.90
C HIS A 128 10.14 -9.83 -2.28
N GLU A 129 10.84 -9.02 -3.08
CA GLU A 129 11.48 -7.79 -2.59
C GLU A 129 10.46 -6.70 -2.22
N LEU A 130 9.24 -6.81 -2.76
CA LEU A 130 8.08 -5.98 -2.36
C LEU A 130 7.30 -6.58 -1.18
N GLY A 131 7.78 -7.66 -0.57
CA GLY A 131 7.19 -8.29 0.62
C GLY A 131 5.99 -9.20 0.36
N PHE A 132 5.73 -9.54 -0.91
CA PHE A 132 4.70 -10.52 -1.23
C PHE A 132 5.20 -11.95 -1.01
N LEU A 133 4.27 -12.82 -0.62
CA LEU A 133 4.44 -14.25 -0.48
C LEU A 133 3.62 -14.96 -1.56
N GLU A 134 4.13 -16.07 -2.09
CA GLU A 134 3.33 -16.95 -2.95
C GLU A 134 2.15 -17.50 -2.15
N PHE A 135 0.96 -17.44 -2.72
CA PHE A 135 -0.22 -17.91 -2.01
C PHE A 135 -0.22 -19.44 -1.87
N LYS A 136 0.37 -20.16 -2.83
CA LYS A 136 0.64 -21.59 -2.69
C LYS A 136 1.50 -21.86 -1.44
N ASP A 137 2.61 -21.15 -1.31
CA ASP A 137 3.53 -21.32 -0.17
C ASP A 137 2.83 -20.97 1.16
N ILE A 138 1.97 -19.93 1.19
CA ILE A 138 1.12 -19.65 2.36
C ILE A 138 0.23 -20.85 2.72
N LEU A 139 -0.41 -21.49 1.72
CA LEU A 139 -1.30 -22.63 1.96
C LEU A 139 -0.53 -23.89 2.41
N GLU A 140 0.70 -24.05 1.95
CA GLU A 140 1.61 -25.13 2.34
C GLU A 140 2.34 -24.84 3.67
N ASP A 141 2.11 -23.66 4.26
CA ASP A 141 2.80 -23.13 5.44
C ASP A 141 4.33 -23.08 5.27
N GLU A 142 4.78 -22.57 4.12
CA GLU A 142 6.19 -22.45 3.75
C GLU A 142 6.56 -20.97 3.52
N PRO A 143 7.53 -20.39 4.27
CA PRO A 143 8.09 -20.94 5.49
C PRO A 143 7.02 -21.08 6.59
N ALA A 144 7.30 -21.95 7.57
CA ALA A 144 6.41 -22.23 8.69
C ALA A 144 5.90 -20.96 9.41
N GLY A 145 4.60 -20.95 9.73
CA GLY A 145 3.89 -19.83 10.37
C GLY A 145 3.30 -18.81 9.40
N THR A 146 3.51 -18.95 8.09
CA THR A 146 2.90 -18.07 7.08
C THR A 146 1.40 -18.29 6.96
N LEU A 147 0.93 -19.53 7.08
CA LEU A 147 -0.50 -19.85 7.05
C LEU A 147 -1.22 -19.18 8.23
N GLU A 148 -0.69 -19.35 9.44
CA GLU A 148 -1.27 -18.75 10.65
C GLU A 148 -1.28 -17.22 10.55
N ARG A 149 -0.17 -16.63 10.08
CA ARG A 149 -0.07 -15.18 9.84
C ARG A 149 -1.15 -14.70 8.89
N TYR A 150 -1.37 -15.40 7.77
CA TYR A 150 -2.42 -15.07 6.81
C TYR A 150 -3.82 -15.25 7.41
N GLN A 151 -4.05 -16.34 8.14
CA GLN A 151 -5.34 -16.64 8.74
C GLN A 151 -5.77 -15.60 9.78
N ARG A 152 -4.83 -14.95 10.47
CA ARG A 152 -5.08 -13.82 11.39
C ARG A 152 -5.55 -12.53 10.72
N ILE A 153 -5.39 -12.39 9.40
CA ILE A 153 -5.98 -11.27 8.66
C ILE A 153 -7.51 -11.35 8.79
N SER A 154 -8.13 -10.22 9.13
CA SER A 154 -9.59 -10.16 9.34
C SER A 154 -10.37 -10.46 8.06
N ALA A 155 -11.65 -10.81 8.21
CA ALA A 155 -12.53 -11.10 7.09
C ALA A 155 -12.62 -9.90 6.12
N ASP A 156 -12.79 -8.68 6.64
CA ASP A 156 -12.91 -7.45 5.84
C ASP A 156 -11.65 -7.16 5.02
N GLN A 157 -10.47 -7.41 5.61
CA GLN A 157 -9.20 -7.27 4.92
C GLN A 157 -9.02 -8.34 3.83
N LYS A 158 -9.45 -9.59 4.06
CA LYS A 158 -9.44 -10.63 3.01
C LYS A 158 -10.44 -10.32 1.89
N LEU A 159 -11.57 -9.67 2.20
CA LEU A 159 -12.50 -9.17 1.19
C LEU A 159 -11.86 -8.11 0.28
N LEU A 160 -10.90 -7.32 0.80
CA LEU A 160 -10.17 -6.32 0.01
C LEU A 160 -9.24 -7.02 -0.99
N LEU A 161 -8.52 -8.07 -0.55
CA LEU A 161 -7.71 -8.91 -1.43
C LEU A 161 -8.56 -9.54 -2.54
N ALA A 162 -9.74 -10.07 -2.19
CA ALA A 162 -10.69 -10.62 -3.15
C ALA A 162 -11.19 -9.55 -4.14
N TYR A 163 -11.44 -8.32 -3.67
CA TYR A 163 -11.85 -7.21 -4.53
C TYR A 163 -10.74 -6.83 -5.52
N GLN A 164 -9.48 -6.75 -5.07
CA GLN A 164 -8.34 -6.45 -5.94
C GLN A 164 -8.17 -7.53 -7.01
N LEU A 165 -8.29 -8.81 -6.63
CA LEU A 165 -8.26 -9.95 -7.55
C LEU A 165 -9.36 -9.84 -8.62
N ALA A 166 -10.62 -9.66 -8.19
CA ALA A 166 -11.74 -9.51 -9.11
C ALA A 166 -11.57 -8.28 -10.01
N SER A 167 -11.01 -7.18 -9.48
CA SER A 167 -10.72 -5.94 -10.20
C SER A 167 -9.72 -6.14 -11.34
N ALA A 168 -8.60 -6.81 -11.07
CA ALA A 168 -7.62 -7.13 -12.10
C ALA A 168 -8.19 -8.04 -13.19
N PHE A 169 -8.90 -9.12 -12.83
CA PHE A 169 -9.50 -10.00 -13.84
C PHE A 169 -10.59 -9.31 -14.67
N GLY A 170 -11.33 -8.36 -14.08
CA GLY A 170 -12.22 -7.49 -14.84
C GLY A 170 -11.47 -6.65 -15.88
N LEU A 171 -10.33 -6.05 -15.53
CA LEU A 171 -9.49 -5.33 -16.50
C LEU A 171 -8.95 -6.26 -17.59
N LEU A 172 -8.43 -7.43 -17.23
CA LEU A 172 -7.92 -8.42 -18.18
C LEU A 172 -9.00 -8.84 -19.17
N ARG A 173 -10.22 -9.11 -18.70
CA ARG A 173 -11.37 -9.44 -19.55
C ARG A 173 -11.73 -8.32 -20.53
N ARG A 174 -11.77 -7.05 -20.07
CA ARG A 174 -12.02 -5.89 -20.95
C ARG A 174 -10.96 -5.76 -22.04
N ASN A 175 -9.74 -6.20 -21.74
CA ASN A 175 -8.61 -6.25 -22.66
C ASN A 175 -8.49 -7.57 -23.43
N LEU A 176 -9.55 -8.39 -23.41
CA LEU A 176 -9.66 -9.64 -24.12
C LEU A 176 -8.56 -10.66 -23.77
N TYR A 177 -8.07 -10.63 -22.53
CA TYR A 177 -7.04 -11.53 -22.04
C TYR A 177 -7.65 -12.65 -21.17
N VAL A 178 -7.46 -13.90 -21.59
CA VAL A 178 -7.77 -15.11 -20.82
C VAL A 178 -6.46 -15.60 -20.17
N HIS A 179 -6.44 -15.77 -18.86
CA HIS A 179 -5.27 -16.22 -18.11
C HIS A 179 -5.01 -17.72 -18.29
N ALA A 180 -6.06 -18.54 -18.33
CA ALA A 180 -6.03 -19.98 -18.61
C ALA A 180 -5.26 -20.89 -17.64
N ASP A 181 -4.52 -20.33 -16.67
CA ASP A 181 -3.75 -21.06 -15.67
C ASP A 181 -3.79 -20.38 -14.28
N PHE A 182 -4.90 -19.71 -13.96
CA PHE A 182 -5.03 -19.08 -12.64
C PHE A 182 -5.20 -20.15 -11.54
N LYS A 183 -4.27 -20.13 -10.58
CA LYS A 183 -4.10 -21.10 -9.49
C LYS A 183 -3.41 -20.44 -8.30
N ALA A 184 -3.29 -21.16 -7.17
CA ALA A 184 -2.62 -20.63 -5.97
C ALA A 184 -1.18 -20.17 -6.23
N GLY A 185 -0.41 -20.89 -7.08
CA GLY A 185 0.96 -20.51 -7.45
C GLY A 185 1.06 -19.30 -8.39
N ALA A 186 -0.05 -18.88 -9.01
CA ALA A 186 -0.10 -17.67 -9.84
C ALA A 186 -0.58 -16.43 -9.06
N LEU A 187 -0.82 -16.59 -7.76
CA LEU A 187 -1.32 -15.54 -6.87
C LEU A 187 -0.28 -15.28 -5.77
N PHE A 188 0.04 -14.02 -5.58
CA PHE A 188 0.89 -13.53 -4.50
C PHE A 188 0.04 -12.67 -3.56
N VAL A 189 0.38 -12.69 -2.27
CA VAL A 189 -0.25 -11.83 -1.26
C VAL A 189 0.80 -11.19 -0.38
N ASN A 190 0.67 -9.89 -0.15
CA ASN A 190 1.38 -9.19 0.91
C ASN A 190 0.42 -9.00 2.10
N PRO A 191 0.61 -9.74 3.20
CA PRO A 191 -0.26 -9.67 4.37
C PRO A 191 -0.12 -8.36 5.16
N ASP A 192 0.96 -7.59 4.96
CA ASP A 192 1.21 -6.33 5.66
C ASP A 192 0.57 -5.14 4.94
N THR A 193 0.69 -5.09 3.61
CA THR A 193 0.12 -4.00 2.79
C THR A 193 -1.29 -4.30 2.31
N LEU A 194 -1.79 -5.52 2.56
CA LEU A 194 -3.10 -6.01 2.11
C LEU A 194 -3.27 -5.89 0.60
N GLN A 195 -2.23 -6.26 -0.15
CA GLN A 195 -2.24 -6.31 -1.60
C GLN A 195 -2.11 -7.74 -2.10
N CYS A 196 -2.80 -8.07 -3.19
CA CYS A 196 -2.50 -9.27 -3.96
C CYS A 196 -1.81 -8.89 -5.28
N ALA A 197 -1.18 -9.85 -5.94
CA ALA A 197 -0.53 -9.68 -7.23
C ALA A 197 -0.63 -10.97 -8.05
N LEU A 198 -0.79 -10.83 -9.36
CA LEU A 198 -0.91 -11.93 -10.32
C LEU A 198 0.40 -12.10 -11.11
N ILE A 199 0.73 -13.34 -11.46
CA ILE A 199 1.87 -13.69 -12.32
C ILE A 199 1.47 -14.72 -13.39
N ASP A 200 2.44 -15.24 -14.14
CA ASP A 200 2.26 -16.30 -15.15
C ASP A 200 1.31 -15.94 -16.31
N TYR A 201 1.53 -14.74 -16.85
CA TYR A 201 0.77 -14.24 -17.99
C TYR A 201 1.13 -14.88 -19.34
N ASP A 202 2.24 -15.63 -19.40
CA ASP A 202 2.76 -16.24 -20.63
C ASP A 202 2.01 -17.52 -21.05
N SER A 203 1.27 -18.14 -20.13
CA SER A 203 0.38 -19.27 -20.40
C SER A 203 -0.99 -18.86 -20.97
N GLY A 204 -1.34 -17.57 -20.87
CA GLY A 204 -2.64 -17.04 -21.29
C GLY A 204 -2.77 -16.83 -22.80
N ALA A 205 -3.86 -16.15 -23.17
CA ALA A 205 -4.18 -15.83 -24.55
C ALA A 205 -4.88 -14.47 -24.68
N VAL A 206 -4.36 -13.62 -25.57
CA VAL A 206 -5.04 -12.39 -26.01
C VAL A 206 -5.91 -12.70 -27.22
N LEU A 207 -7.21 -12.58 -27.06
CA LEU A 207 -8.19 -12.86 -28.10
C LEU A 207 -8.31 -11.69 -29.09
N HIS A 208 -8.49 -12.01 -30.37
CA HIS A 208 -8.90 -11.04 -31.40
C HIS A 208 -10.41 -10.79 -31.32
N HIS A 209 -11.19 -11.84 -31.00
CA HIS A 209 -12.63 -11.78 -30.77
C HIS A 209 -13.03 -12.55 -29.51
N LYS A 210 -14.12 -12.14 -28.86
CA LYS A 210 -14.65 -12.78 -27.64
C LYS A 210 -14.99 -14.28 -27.78
N ASP A 211 -15.13 -14.75 -29.02
CA ASP A 211 -15.50 -16.12 -29.37
C ASP A 211 -14.27 -17.00 -29.68
N ASP A 212 -13.06 -16.42 -29.63
CA ASP A 212 -11.81 -17.17 -29.79
C ASP A 212 -11.64 -18.19 -28.67
N ARG A 213 -11.17 -19.39 -29.03
CA ARG A 213 -11.04 -20.53 -28.10
C ARG A 213 -9.57 -20.96 -27.97
N PRO A 214 -8.80 -20.36 -27.07
CA PRO A 214 -7.44 -20.82 -26.79
C PRO A 214 -7.44 -22.28 -26.33
N THR A 215 -6.36 -22.99 -26.68
CA THR A 215 -6.26 -24.45 -26.52
C THR A 215 -5.20 -24.90 -25.52
N THR A 216 -4.61 -23.95 -24.79
CA THR A 216 -3.53 -24.20 -23.82
C THR A 216 -4.07 -23.93 -22.43
N PHE A 217 -4.10 -24.96 -21.59
CA PHE A 217 -4.20 -24.84 -20.14
C PHE A 217 -2.80 -25.08 -19.55
N GLY A 218 -2.48 -24.50 -18.40
CA GLY A 218 -1.13 -24.62 -17.85
C GLY A 218 -0.90 -25.93 -17.11
N GLU A 219 -1.47 -26.08 -15.91
CA GLU A 219 -1.17 -27.21 -15.01
C GLU A 219 -2.44 -27.88 -14.43
N MET A 220 -2.31 -29.16 -14.05
CA MET A 220 -3.34 -29.87 -13.31
C MET A 220 -3.36 -29.40 -11.85
N GLN A 221 -4.48 -28.83 -11.42
CA GLN A 221 -4.65 -28.21 -10.09
C GLN A 221 -6.14 -28.15 -9.72
N ASP A 222 -6.46 -27.82 -8.47
CA ASP A 222 -7.79 -27.98 -7.89
C ASP A 222 -8.75 -26.81 -8.15
N TRP A 223 -8.28 -25.68 -8.67
CA TRP A 223 -9.10 -24.53 -9.11
C TRP A 223 -9.58 -24.67 -10.56
N LEU A 224 -9.23 -25.75 -11.25
CA LEU A 224 -9.62 -25.95 -12.65
C LEU A 224 -11.14 -26.00 -12.82
N ALA A 225 -11.61 -25.41 -13.92
CA ALA A 225 -13.01 -25.43 -14.27
C ALA A 225 -13.50 -26.87 -14.58
N PRO A 226 -14.76 -27.22 -14.25
CA PRO A 226 -15.29 -28.57 -14.43
C PRO A 226 -15.19 -29.09 -15.86
N GLU A 227 -15.39 -28.22 -16.85
CA GLU A 227 -15.23 -28.56 -18.27
C GLU A 227 -13.79 -28.88 -18.66
N ILE A 228 -12.79 -28.32 -17.97
CA ILE A 228 -11.38 -28.59 -18.24
C ILE A 228 -11.06 -29.96 -17.66
N ILE A 229 -11.50 -30.22 -16.43
CA ILE A 229 -11.38 -31.54 -15.79
C ILE A 229 -12.04 -32.62 -16.66
N GLN A 230 -13.24 -32.36 -17.19
CA GLN A 230 -13.91 -33.28 -18.11
C GLN A 230 -13.09 -33.51 -19.39
N GLN A 231 -12.61 -32.42 -20.00
CA GLN A 231 -11.69 -32.45 -21.13
C GLN A 231 -10.31 -33.02 -20.80
N LEU A 232 -9.97 -33.38 -19.57
CA LEU A 232 -8.74 -34.11 -19.26
C LEU A 232 -9.02 -35.60 -19.03
N ALA A 233 -10.23 -35.95 -18.60
CA ALA A 233 -10.64 -37.31 -18.28
C ALA A 233 -10.98 -38.20 -19.50
N GLU A 234 -11.29 -37.63 -20.68
CA GLU A 234 -11.61 -38.49 -21.85
C GLU A 234 -10.35 -39.23 -22.38
N PRO A 235 -10.49 -40.41 -23.01
CA PRO A 235 -9.35 -41.17 -23.52
C PRO A 235 -8.50 -40.38 -24.51
N THR A 236 -7.17 -40.39 -24.33
CA THR A 236 -6.21 -39.59 -25.11
C THR A 236 -6.10 -40.01 -26.58
N ASN A 237 -6.26 -39.05 -27.49
CA ASN A 237 -5.59 -39.05 -28.80
C ASN A 237 -4.37 -38.14 -28.73
N GLN A 238 -3.30 -38.47 -29.46
CA GLN A 238 -1.96 -37.81 -29.42
C GLN A 238 -1.95 -36.30 -29.74
N THR A 239 -3.09 -35.69 -30.08
CA THR A 239 -3.25 -34.28 -30.48
C THR A 239 -4.32 -33.54 -29.65
N ARG A 240 -4.51 -33.91 -28.38
CA ARG A 240 -5.55 -33.32 -27.54
C ARG A 240 -5.29 -31.83 -27.29
N THR A 241 -6.23 -31.00 -27.71
CA THR A 241 -6.28 -29.55 -27.40
C THR A 241 -7.33 -29.31 -26.34
N ILE A 242 -6.99 -28.56 -25.28
CA ILE A 242 -7.89 -28.29 -24.15
C ILE A 242 -8.45 -26.89 -24.31
N GLN A 243 -9.74 -26.77 -24.60
CA GLN A 243 -10.38 -25.48 -24.77
C GLN A 243 -10.56 -24.79 -23.42
N VAL A 244 -10.05 -23.57 -23.35
CA VAL A 244 -10.22 -22.64 -22.22
C VAL A 244 -10.90 -21.37 -22.73
N ASP A 245 -11.70 -20.74 -21.88
CA ASP A 245 -12.44 -19.52 -22.19
C ASP A 245 -12.57 -18.63 -20.95
N PHE A 246 -13.15 -17.44 -21.10
CA PHE A 246 -13.40 -16.55 -19.96
C PHE A 246 -14.24 -17.19 -18.86
N ALA A 247 -15.16 -18.11 -19.20
CA ALA A 247 -15.98 -18.75 -18.19
C ALA A 247 -15.16 -19.76 -17.38
N SER A 248 -14.16 -20.41 -17.98
CA SER A 248 -13.18 -21.24 -17.27
C SER A 248 -12.38 -20.41 -16.27
N ASP A 249 -11.83 -19.26 -16.66
CA ASP A 249 -11.17 -18.36 -15.70
C ASP A 249 -12.13 -17.84 -14.62
N THR A 250 -13.39 -17.54 -14.99
CA THR A 250 -14.40 -17.09 -14.03
C THR A 250 -14.65 -18.12 -12.92
N TRP A 251 -14.55 -19.41 -13.25
CA TRP A 251 -14.58 -20.47 -12.24
C TRP A 251 -13.34 -20.39 -11.35
N SER A 252 -12.13 -20.42 -11.93
CA SER A 252 -10.87 -20.40 -11.17
C SER A 252 -10.76 -19.18 -10.25
N VAL A 253 -11.21 -18.00 -10.72
CA VAL A 253 -11.25 -16.78 -9.91
C VAL A 253 -12.26 -16.89 -8.77
N GLY A 254 -13.44 -17.47 -9.01
CA GLY A 254 -14.41 -17.74 -7.94
C GLY A 254 -13.87 -18.69 -6.87
N ILE A 255 -13.14 -19.73 -7.28
CA ILE A 255 -12.43 -20.64 -6.36
C ILE A 255 -11.32 -19.88 -5.61
N GLY A 256 -10.50 -19.10 -6.32
CA GLY A 256 -9.45 -18.27 -5.73
C GLY A 256 -9.96 -17.25 -4.72
N ILE A 257 -11.12 -16.63 -4.96
CA ILE A 257 -11.78 -15.74 -3.99
C ILE A 257 -12.19 -16.55 -2.73
N PHE A 258 -12.73 -17.76 -2.89
CA PHE A 258 -13.05 -18.60 -1.73
C PHE A 258 -11.79 -18.96 -0.93
N TYR A 259 -10.71 -19.28 -1.61
CA TYR A 259 -9.39 -19.57 -1.04
C TYR A 259 -8.81 -18.39 -0.27
N LEU A 260 -8.89 -17.16 -0.81
CA LEU A 260 -8.47 -15.97 -0.08
C LEU A 260 -9.23 -15.82 1.25
N LEU A 261 -10.50 -16.20 1.30
CA LEU A 261 -11.32 -16.07 2.51
C LEU A 261 -11.13 -17.21 3.50
N HIS A 262 -10.95 -18.46 3.03
CA HIS A 262 -11.02 -19.66 3.87
C HIS A 262 -9.78 -20.55 3.85
N THR A 263 -8.77 -20.23 3.02
CA THR A 263 -7.53 -21.01 2.83
C THR A 263 -7.76 -22.47 2.43
N VAL A 264 -8.90 -22.78 1.82
CA VAL A 264 -9.28 -24.15 1.45
C VAL A 264 -10.23 -24.12 0.25
N HIS A 265 -10.29 -25.21 -0.53
CA HIS A 265 -11.25 -25.36 -1.63
C HIS A 265 -12.70 -25.39 -1.11
N PRO A 266 -13.70 -24.77 -1.77
CA PRO A 266 -15.10 -24.77 -1.29
C PRO A 266 -15.77 -26.15 -1.20
N LEU A 267 -15.15 -27.16 -1.82
CA LEU A 267 -15.63 -28.54 -1.87
C LEU A 267 -14.66 -29.52 -1.17
N TYR A 268 -13.79 -29.01 -0.29
CA TYR A 268 -12.76 -29.81 0.40
C TYR A 268 -13.33 -30.98 1.22
N PHE A 269 -14.58 -30.90 1.66
CA PHE A 269 -15.27 -31.97 2.38
C PHE A 269 -15.60 -33.19 1.49
N LEU A 270 -15.35 -33.11 0.19
CA LEU A 270 -15.48 -34.24 -0.72
C LEU A 270 -14.15 -34.99 -0.83
N GLN A 271 -14.20 -36.33 -0.82
CA GLN A 271 -13.03 -37.20 -1.04
C GLN A 271 -12.32 -36.93 -2.38
N GLU A 272 -13.07 -36.44 -3.37
CA GLU A 272 -12.55 -36.01 -4.66
C GLU A 272 -13.39 -34.86 -5.24
N VAL A 273 -12.73 -33.93 -5.92
CA VAL A 273 -13.36 -32.87 -6.71
C VAL A 273 -13.41 -33.33 -8.17
N SER A 274 -14.40 -34.16 -8.50
CA SER A 274 -14.58 -34.76 -9.83
C SER A 274 -15.95 -34.43 -10.41
N VAL A 275 -16.10 -34.57 -11.73
CA VAL A 275 -17.40 -34.41 -12.39
C VAL A 275 -18.45 -35.38 -11.82
N ARG A 276 -18.01 -36.58 -11.40
CA ARG A 276 -18.88 -37.62 -10.85
C ARG A 276 -19.31 -37.31 -9.42
N SER A 277 -18.37 -36.98 -8.53
CA SER A 277 -18.68 -36.67 -7.13
C SER A 277 -19.60 -35.45 -7.04
N LEU A 278 -19.30 -34.39 -7.79
CA LEU A 278 -20.07 -33.15 -7.78
C LEU A 278 -21.46 -33.29 -8.40
N ARG A 279 -21.60 -34.02 -9.51
CA ARG A 279 -22.95 -34.32 -10.06
C ARG A 279 -23.79 -35.15 -9.09
N THR A 280 -23.17 -36.02 -8.30
CA THR A 280 -23.89 -36.84 -7.31
C THR A 280 -24.31 -35.98 -6.14
N TYR A 281 -23.41 -35.10 -5.67
CA TYR A 281 -23.66 -34.15 -4.60
C TYR A 281 -24.79 -33.16 -4.94
N LEU A 282 -24.70 -32.45 -6.06
CA LEU A 282 -25.68 -31.44 -6.49
C LEU A 282 -27.07 -32.00 -6.85
N LYS A 283 -27.21 -33.33 -6.95
CA LYS A 283 -28.53 -33.99 -7.08
C LYS A 283 -29.25 -34.14 -5.74
N GLN A 284 -28.49 -34.18 -4.64
CA GLN A 284 -29.01 -34.46 -3.30
C GLN A 284 -29.01 -33.21 -2.42
N TYR A 285 -28.05 -32.31 -2.62
CA TYR A 285 -27.82 -31.16 -1.76
C TYR A 285 -27.68 -29.86 -2.57
N THR A 286 -27.89 -28.76 -1.85
CA THR A 286 -27.53 -27.41 -2.30
C THR A 286 -26.34 -26.97 -1.46
N TRP A 287 -25.20 -26.67 -2.09
CA TRP A 287 -24.02 -26.16 -1.40
C TRP A 287 -24.33 -24.90 -0.59
N PRO A 288 -23.84 -24.81 0.67
CA PRO A 288 -22.90 -25.71 1.35
C PRO A 288 -23.58 -26.76 2.26
N GLU A 289 -24.78 -27.23 1.98
CA GLU A 289 -25.39 -28.29 2.80
C GLU A 289 -24.83 -29.67 2.43
N VAL A 290 -24.54 -30.51 3.42
CA VAL A 290 -24.15 -31.90 3.22
C VAL A 290 -24.39 -32.70 4.50
N ASP A 291 -24.83 -33.94 4.36
CA ASP A 291 -24.84 -34.92 5.45
C ASP A 291 -23.50 -35.67 5.47
N PRO A 292 -22.78 -35.79 6.61
CA PRO A 292 -21.57 -36.60 6.71
C PRO A 292 -21.73 -38.07 6.28
N ALA A 293 -22.96 -38.61 6.23
CA ALA A 293 -23.26 -39.92 5.66
C ALA A 293 -23.27 -39.97 4.12
N PHE A 294 -23.10 -38.82 3.44
CA PHE A 294 -23.04 -38.76 1.99
C PHE A 294 -21.84 -39.56 1.46
N THR A 295 -22.06 -40.34 0.39
CA THR A 295 -21.09 -41.32 -0.12
C THR A 295 -19.71 -40.74 -0.46
N TYR A 296 -19.65 -39.49 -0.91
CA TYR A 296 -18.40 -38.82 -1.25
C TYR A 296 -17.90 -37.86 -0.16
N PHE A 297 -18.57 -37.80 1.00
CA PHE A 297 -18.08 -37.01 2.12
C PHE A 297 -16.79 -37.64 2.66
N ASP A 298 -15.78 -36.81 2.88
CA ASP A 298 -14.55 -37.23 3.53
C ASP A 298 -14.74 -37.15 5.05
N SER A 299 -14.78 -38.32 5.70
CA SER A 299 -14.92 -38.42 7.15
C SER A 299 -13.81 -37.70 7.92
N ALA A 300 -12.63 -37.47 7.31
CA ALA A 300 -11.56 -36.68 7.91
C ALA A 300 -11.96 -35.22 8.17
N HIS A 301 -13.02 -34.73 7.52
CA HIS A 301 -13.52 -33.37 7.63
C HIS A 301 -14.82 -33.25 8.43
N ALA A 302 -15.29 -34.33 9.08
CA ALA A 302 -16.53 -34.31 9.87
C ALA A 302 -16.53 -33.22 10.97
N ASP A 303 -15.39 -33.03 11.64
CA ASP A 303 -15.26 -32.05 12.72
C ASP A 303 -14.89 -30.64 12.23
N THR A 304 -14.15 -30.53 11.13
CA THR A 304 -13.71 -29.24 10.57
C THR A 304 -14.77 -28.59 9.70
N TYR A 305 -15.65 -29.36 9.07
CA TYR A 305 -16.71 -28.87 8.19
C TYR A 305 -17.66 -27.86 8.85
N PRO A 306 -18.23 -28.16 10.02
CA PRO A 306 -19.11 -27.22 10.71
C PRO A 306 -18.42 -25.89 11.07
N LEU A 307 -17.11 -25.91 11.36
CA LEU A 307 -16.35 -24.71 11.73
C LEU A 307 -16.18 -23.75 10.53
N ILE A 308 -15.75 -24.28 9.39
CA ILE A 308 -15.59 -23.48 8.16
C ILE A 308 -16.95 -23.01 7.65
N ARG A 309 -17.98 -23.86 7.73
CA ARG A 309 -19.36 -23.48 7.38
C ARG A 309 -19.87 -22.33 8.25
N ARG A 310 -19.62 -22.35 9.57
CA ARG A 310 -19.99 -21.26 10.47
C ARG A 310 -19.27 -19.96 10.11
N TYR A 311 -18.00 -20.03 9.74
CA TYR A 311 -17.28 -18.84 9.26
C TYR A 311 -17.89 -18.32 7.95
N TYR A 312 -18.17 -19.19 6.98
CA TYR A 312 -18.85 -18.83 5.74
C TYR A 312 -20.22 -18.15 5.99
N GLU A 313 -20.98 -18.62 6.97
CA GLU A 313 -22.25 -18.02 7.40
C GLU A 313 -22.11 -16.60 7.97
N THR A 314 -20.90 -16.17 8.36
CA THR A 314 -20.65 -14.77 8.78
C THR A 314 -20.47 -13.81 7.62
N LEU A 315 -20.15 -14.31 6.41
CA LEU A 315 -19.93 -13.46 5.24
C LEU A 315 -21.22 -12.75 4.82
N PRO A 316 -21.18 -11.53 4.26
CA PRO A 316 -22.37 -10.85 3.76
C PRO A 316 -23.20 -11.70 2.78
N GLU A 317 -24.52 -11.61 2.87
CA GLU A 317 -25.46 -12.42 2.08
C GLU A 317 -25.19 -12.34 0.57
N LEU A 318 -24.92 -11.15 0.06
CA LEU A 318 -24.59 -10.93 -1.36
C LEU A 318 -23.37 -11.71 -1.83
N ILE A 319 -22.38 -11.96 -0.95
CA ILE A 319 -21.18 -12.75 -1.24
C ILE A 319 -21.52 -14.24 -1.20
N ARG A 320 -22.26 -14.68 -0.18
CA ARG A 320 -22.74 -16.07 -0.08
C ARG A 320 -23.58 -16.46 -1.29
N ASP A 321 -24.43 -15.57 -1.77
CA ASP A 321 -25.22 -15.78 -3.00
C ASP A 321 -24.34 -15.99 -4.23
N LYS A 322 -23.19 -15.30 -4.35
CA LYS A 322 -22.26 -15.54 -5.46
C LYS A 322 -21.58 -16.89 -5.36
N PHE A 323 -21.14 -17.32 -4.18
CA PHE A 323 -20.59 -18.66 -4.01
C PHE A 323 -21.64 -19.74 -4.28
N GLY A 324 -22.87 -19.55 -3.78
CA GLY A 324 -24.00 -20.42 -4.07
C GLY A 324 -24.27 -20.50 -5.58
N ALA A 325 -24.29 -19.38 -6.30
CA ALA A 325 -24.46 -19.36 -7.75
C ALA A 325 -23.30 -20.07 -8.48
N LEU A 326 -22.06 -19.84 -8.05
CA LEU A 326 -20.86 -20.45 -8.62
C LEU A 326 -20.93 -21.99 -8.52
N ILE A 327 -21.17 -22.53 -7.32
CA ILE A 327 -21.10 -23.98 -7.07
C ILE A 327 -22.40 -24.67 -7.50
N ASN A 328 -23.57 -24.17 -7.11
CA ASN A 328 -24.84 -24.87 -7.34
C ASN A 328 -25.31 -24.83 -8.79
N ARG A 329 -24.95 -23.77 -9.54
CA ARG A 329 -25.42 -23.56 -10.92
C ARG A 329 -24.26 -23.43 -11.90
N GLY A 330 -23.23 -22.65 -11.55
CA GLY A 330 -22.07 -22.40 -12.39
C GLY A 330 -21.20 -23.63 -12.67
N PHE A 331 -21.31 -24.68 -11.85
CA PHE A 331 -20.65 -25.96 -12.08
C PHE A 331 -21.13 -26.63 -13.38
N THR A 332 -22.44 -26.74 -13.58
CA THR A 332 -23.04 -27.36 -14.78
C THR A 332 -23.27 -26.35 -15.90
N GLU A 333 -23.62 -25.12 -15.55
CA GLU A 333 -24.02 -24.07 -16.50
C GLU A 333 -23.00 -22.93 -16.47
N LYS A 334 -21.97 -22.99 -17.32
CA LYS A 334 -20.87 -21.99 -17.32
C LYS A 334 -21.35 -20.53 -17.35
N HIS A 335 -22.43 -20.25 -18.08
CA HIS A 335 -22.99 -18.90 -18.24
C HIS A 335 -23.67 -18.35 -16.97
N ARG A 336 -23.90 -19.20 -15.95
CA ARG A 336 -24.44 -18.80 -14.64
C ARG A 336 -23.38 -18.48 -13.60
N ARG A 337 -22.10 -18.62 -13.95
CA ARG A 337 -20.99 -18.24 -13.07
C ARG A 337 -21.03 -16.72 -12.83
N PRO A 338 -20.85 -16.26 -11.59
CA PRO A 338 -20.72 -14.83 -11.33
C PRO A 338 -19.54 -14.23 -12.09
N SER A 339 -19.79 -13.22 -12.91
CA SER A 339 -18.73 -12.48 -13.62
C SER A 339 -17.81 -11.71 -12.66
N TYR A 340 -16.63 -11.30 -13.16
CA TYR A 340 -15.70 -10.47 -12.40
C TYR A 340 -16.34 -9.18 -11.90
N GLU A 341 -17.16 -8.53 -12.73
CA GLU A 341 -17.87 -7.29 -12.39
C GLU A 341 -18.92 -7.51 -11.30
N GLN A 342 -19.60 -8.67 -11.32
CA GLN A 342 -20.53 -9.05 -10.25
C GLN A 342 -19.79 -9.32 -8.94
N TRP A 343 -18.63 -9.97 -8.98
CA TRP A 343 -17.77 -10.16 -7.80
C TRP A 343 -17.29 -8.81 -7.26
N GLN A 344 -16.71 -7.95 -8.11
CA GLN A 344 -16.28 -6.61 -7.74
C GLN A 344 -17.42 -5.82 -7.08
N SER A 345 -18.64 -5.87 -7.65
CA SER A 345 -19.78 -5.14 -7.12
C SER A 345 -20.17 -5.61 -5.71
N VAL A 346 -20.27 -6.92 -5.47
CA VAL A 346 -20.68 -7.42 -4.14
C VAL A 346 -19.57 -7.28 -3.11
N LEU A 347 -18.31 -7.45 -3.51
CA LEU A 347 -17.15 -7.27 -2.64
C LEU A 347 -17.01 -5.80 -2.26
N ARG A 348 -17.25 -4.88 -3.20
CA ARG A 348 -17.31 -3.43 -2.93
C ARG A 348 -18.45 -3.06 -1.99
N ALA A 349 -19.63 -3.62 -2.20
CA ALA A 349 -20.80 -3.35 -1.34
C ALA A 349 -20.64 -3.92 0.08
N ALA A 350 -19.85 -4.97 0.23
CA ALA A 350 -19.51 -5.58 1.52
C ALA A 350 -18.41 -4.82 2.28
N GLN A 351 -17.76 -3.84 1.65
CA GLN A 351 -16.69 -3.06 2.24
C GLN A 351 -17.20 -1.70 2.66
N LEU A 352 -16.68 -1.22 3.78
CA LEU A 352 -16.96 0.12 4.30
C LEU A 352 -15.78 1.06 4.00
N PRO A 353 -16.04 2.38 3.88
CA PRO A 353 -14.95 3.35 3.96
C PRO A 353 -14.18 3.19 5.28
N PRO A 354 -12.95 3.69 5.38
CA PRO A 354 -12.15 3.55 6.60
C PRO A 354 -12.89 4.10 7.82
N GLU A 355 -12.69 3.51 9.00
CA GLU A 355 -13.29 4.03 10.23
C GLU A 355 -12.23 4.77 11.03
N VAL A 356 -12.46 6.06 11.31
CA VAL A 356 -11.57 6.82 12.20
C VAL A 356 -12.00 6.54 13.63
N GLU A 357 -11.26 5.66 14.33
CA GLU A 357 -11.55 5.34 15.74
C GLU A 357 -11.41 6.57 16.62
N TYR A 358 -10.30 7.31 16.44
CA TYR A 358 -10.08 8.60 17.08
C TYR A 358 -9.06 9.44 16.30
N PHE A 359 -9.19 10.76 16.43
CA PHE A 359 -8.20 11.74 16.03
C PHE A 359 -8.18 12.89 17.03
N ALA A 360 -7.05 13.08 17.71
CA ALA A 360 -6.94 13.99 18.85
C ALA A 360 -5.69 14.87 18.77
N VAL A 361 -5.72 15.99 19.48
CA VAL A 361 -4.60 16.93 19.64
C VAL A 361 -4.37 17.28 21.10
N SER A 362 -3.10 17.33 21.51
CA SER A 362 -2.69 17.72 22.86
C SER A 362 -1.36 18.48 22.89
N PRO A 363 -1.23 19.58 23.65
CA PRO A 363 -2.28 20.24 24.41
C PRO A 363 -3.20 21.09 23.50
N PRO A 364 -4.45 21.39 23.91
CA PRO A 364 -5.37 22.23 23.14
C PRO A 364 -5.02 23.72 23.16
N VAL A 365 -4.10 24.14 24.03
CA VAL A 365 -3.65 25.53 24.14
C VAL A 365 -2.12 25.55 24.19
N VAL A 366 -1.50 26.35 23.34
CA VAL A 366 -0.04 26.48 23.23
C VAL A 366 0.38 27.94 23.11
N VAL A 367 1.61 28.26 23.53
CA VAL A 367 2.22 29.56 23.20
C VAL A 367 2.65 29.54 21.74
N LYS A 368 2.57 30.69 21.05
CA LYS A 368 3.02 30.83 19.66
C LYS A 368 4.40 30.20 19.42
N GLY A 369 4.50 29.31 18.43
CA GLY A 369 5.72 28.60 18.04
C GLY A 369 5.96 27.30 18.82
N GLN A 370 5.20 27.02 19.89
CA GLN A 370 5.26 25.73 20.57
C GLN A 370 4.52 24.65 19.77
N SER A 371 4.87 23.39 20.05
CA SER A 371 4.32 22.25 19.34
C SER A 371 3.14 21.61 20.05
N VAL A 372 2.18 21.13 19.25
CA VAL A 372 1.17 20.17 19.66
C VAL A 372 1.54 18.77 19.17
N THR A 373 0.95 17.76 19.79
CA THR A 373 1.00 16.36 19.37
C THR A 373 -0.37 15.94 18.88
N LEU A 374 -0.44 15.48 17.63
CA LEU A 374 -1.58 14.81 17.03
C LEU A 374 -1.46 13.30 17.26
N THR A 375 -2.55 12.63 17.63
CA THR A 375 -2.61 11.17 17.76
C THR A 375 -3.86 10.63 17.09
N TRP A 376 -3.74 9.51 16.38
CA TRP A 376 -4.85 8.89 15.65
C TRP A 376 -4.76 7.37 15.61
N ALA A 377 -5.93 6.75 15.43
CA ALA A 377 -6.06 5.39 14.96
C ALA A 377 -7.21 5.31 13.93
N VAL A 378 -6.95 4.61 12.84
CA VAL A 378 -7.89 4.41 11.74
C VAL A 378 -7.91 2.93 11.37
N GLN A 379 -9.10 2.35 11.25
CA GLN A 379 -9.30 1.00 10.76
C GLN A 379 -9.56 0.99 9.26
N SER A 380 -9.11 -0.10 8.60
CA SER A 380 -9.43 -0.39 7.20
C SER A 380 -9.04 0.70 6.18
N ALA A 381 -8.06 1.55 6.51
CA ALA A 381 -7.47 2.52 5.59
C ALA A 381 -6.29 1.92 4.83
N THR A 382 -6.26 2.11 3.51
CA THR A 382 -5.07 1.81 2.69
C THR A 382 -4.15 3.03 2.56
N LYS A 383 -4.68 4.23 2.82
CA LYS A 383 -3.93 5.49 2.84
C LYS A 383 -4.51 6.42 3.90
N VAL A 384 -3.64 7.02 4.73
CA VAL A 384 -4.03 8.01 5.74
C VAL A 384 -3.21 9.27 5.55
N MET A 385 -3.89 10.41 5.45
CA MET A 385 -3.30 11.74 5.32
C MET A 385 -3.60 12.54 6.59
N VAL A 386 -2.58 12.86 7.38
CA VAL A 386 -2.69 13.73 8.55
C VAL A 386 -2.10 15.08 8.19
N ASN A 387 -2.92 16.13 8.21
CA ASN A 387 -2.53 17.48 7.81
C ASN A 387 -1.79 17.53 6.45
N ARG A 388 -2.34 16.82 5.45
CA ARG A 388 -1.80 16.68 4.08
C ARG A 388 -0.47 15.93 3.97
N GLN A 389 -0.06 15.18 4.99
CA GLN A 389 1.11 14.31 4.95
C GLN A 389 0.67 12.86 5.11
N GLU A 390 1.21 11.96 4.28
CA GLU A 390 0.90 10.53 4.39
C GLU A 390 1.52 9.94 5.66
N GLN A 391 0.73 9.16 6.38
CA GLN A 391 1.09 8.56 7.66
C GLN A 391 0.59 7.11 7.75
N ALA A 392 1.12 6.36 8.71
CA ALA A 392 0.60 5.04 9.06
C ALA A 392 -0.83 5.14 9.64
N ALA A 393 -1.58 4.03 9.59
CA ALA A 393 -2.97 3.97 10.05
C ALA A 393 -3.17 4.29 11.55
N THR A 394 -2.14 4.02 12.36
CA THR A 394 -2.06 4.45 13.77
C THR A 394 -0.75 5.19 13.96
N GLY A 395 -0.78 6.33 14.66
CA GLY A 395 0.44 7.10 14.84
C GLY A 395 0.29 8.34 15.70
N SER A 396 1.42 9.06 15.79
CA SER A 396 1.55 10.31 16.52
C SER A 396 2.46 11.26 15.74
N LEU A 397 2.07 12.53 15.63
CA LEU A 397 2.82 13.55 14.89
C LEU A 397 2.91 14.84 15.71
N LYS A 398 4.14 15.32 15.94
CA LYS A 398 4.41 16.55 16.69
C LYS A 398 4.72 17.69 15.74
N LEU A 399 4.01 18.81 15.83
CA LEU A 399 4.13 19.94 14.90
C LEU A 399 4.06 21.28 15.65
N PRO A 400 4.87 22.30 15.28
CA PRO A 400 4.74 23.66 15.79
C PRO A 400 3.45 24.33 15.31
N VAL A 401 2.89 25.23 16.13
CA VAL A 401 1.64 25.95 15.85
C VAL A 401 1.86 27.46 15.99
N GLU A 402 1.60 28.19 14.89
CA GLU A 402 1.80 29.64 14.82
C GLU A 402 0.51 30.44 15.02
N TRP A 403 -0.63 29.86 14.67
CA TRP A 403 -1.96 30.49 14.76
C TRP A 403 -3.02 29.42 15.10
N ALA A 404 -4.15 29.86 15.65
CA ALA A 404 -5.21 28.96 16.10
C ALA A 404 -5.83 28.21 14.92
N GLN A 405 -5.76 26.88 14.94
CA GLN A 405 -6.18 26.05 13.82
C GLN A 405 -6.73 24.69 14.27
N GLU A 406 -7.52 24.08 13.39
CA GLU A 406 -7.90 22.67 13.48
C GLU A 406 -7.04 21.85 12.52
N PHE A 407 -6.62 20.68 12.96
CA PHE A 407 -5.96 19.70 12.10
C PHE A 407 -6.98 18.74 11.50
N GLN A 408 -6.70 18.31 10.28
CA GLN A 408 -7.54 17.41 9.49
C GLN A 408 -6.84 16.07 9.28
N LEU A 409 -7.63 15.00 9.34
CA LEU A 409 -7.26 13.65 8.96
C LEU A 409 -8.20 13.21 7.84
N GLU A 410 -7.62 12.69 6.77
CA GLU A 410 -8.34 12.06 5.68
C GLU A 410 -7.82 10.63 5.51
N ALA A 411 -8.69 9.66 5.69
CA ALA A 411 -8.41 8.26 5.46
C ALA A 411 -9.15 7.79 4.22
N SER A 412 -8.49 7.01 3.36
CA SER A 412 -9.10 6.45 2.17
C SER A 412 -8.78 4.98 2.02
N ASN A 413 -9.73 4.24 1.47
CA ASN A 413 -9.52 2.93 0.87
C ASN A 413 -10.22 2.88 -0.49
N ALA A 414 -10.17 1.74 -1.18
CA ALA A 414 -10.83 1.55 -2.48
C ALA A 414 -12.36 1.71 -2.44
N PHE A 415 -12.96 1.88 -1.26
CA PHE A 415 -14.40 1.87 -1.00
C PHE A 415 -14.95 3.21 -0.51
N GLY A 416 -14.06 4.18 -0.22
CA GLY A 416 -14.45 5.54 0.09
C GLY A 416 -13.42 6.26 0.94
N THR A 417 -13.85 7.41 1.44
CA THR A 417 -13.04 8.26 2.32
C THR A 417 -13.78 8.55 3.60
N SER A 418 -13.02 8.71 4.67
CA SER A 418 -13.50 9.19 5.96
C SER A 418 -12.62 10.33 6.42
N GLN A 419 -13.24 11.35 7.00
CA GLN A 419 -12.56 12.55 7.45
C GLN A 419 -12.85 12.78 8.92
N ALA A 420 -11.86 13.30 9.64
CA ALA A 420 -11.99 13.73 11.02
C ALA A 420 -11.20 15.02 11.24
N SER A 421 -11.70 15.86 12.16
CA SER A 421 -11.04 17.09 12.58
C SER A 421 -10.75 17.02 14.07
N THR A 422 -9.62 17.57 14.47
CA THR A 422 -9.33 17.79 15.90
C THR A 422 -10.16 18.96 16.45
N GLN A 423 -10.20 19.11 17.78
CA GLN A 423 -10.64 20.35 18.40
C GLN A 423 -9.74 21.53 17.99
N LEU A 424 -10.29 22.74 17.99
CA LEU A 424 -9.54 23.97 17.74
C LEU A 424 -8.38 24.12 18.74
N VAL A 425 -7.15 24.21 18.23
CA VAL A 425 -5.99 24.56 19.05
C VAL A 425 -5.93 26.07 19.20
N HIS A 426 -5.89 26.55 20.45
CA HIS A 426 -5.73 27.97 20.74
C HIS A 426 -4.26 28.34 20.89
N VAL A 427 -3.86 29.46 20.28
CA VAL A 427 -2.50 30.00 20.38
C VAL A 427 -2.51 31.27 21.22
N VAL A 428 -1.74 31.27 22.30
CA VAL A 428 -1.57 32.40 23.21
C VAL A 428 -0.29 33.16 22.85
N ALA A 429 -0.38 34.48 22.76
CA ALA A 429 0.78 35.34 22.58
C ALA A 429 1.55 35.49 23.90
N VAL A 430 2.88 35.55 23.83
CA VAL A 430 3.70 35.94 24.99
C VAL A 430 3.41 37.43 25.28
N PRO A 431 3.04 37.81 26.51
CA PRO A 431 2.77 39.21 26.83
C PRO A 431 4.05 40.06 26.72
N GLU A 432 3.97 41.19 26.02
CA GLU A 432 5.05 42.19 26.00
C GLU A 432 5.06 42.98 27.32
N ILE A 433 6.11 42.85 28.12
CA ILE A 433 6.32 43.69 29.31
C ILE A 433 7.00 44.99 28.86
N LYS A 434 6.25 46.10 28.81
CA LYS A 434 6.81 47.44 28.60
C LYS A 434 7.16 48.07 29.95
N LEU A 435 8.44 48.10 30.31
CA LEU A 435 8.95 48.88 31.43
C LEU A 435 9.09 50.34 31.01
N THR A 436 8.37 51.24 31.70
CA THR A 436 8.51 52.69 31.51
C THR A 436 9.31 53.25 32.68
N VAL A 437 10.52 53.76 32.42
CA VAL A 437 11.32 54.45 33.44
C VAL A 437 11.03 55.95 33.34
N PRO A 438 10.51 56.61 34.39
CA PRO A 438 10.32 58.07 34.37
C PRO A 438 11.68 58.79 34.37
N SER A 439 11.87 59.73 33.45
CA SER A 439 13.07 60.58 33.38
C SER A 439 13.00 61.70 34.44
N PRO A 440 14.06 61.91 35.26
CA PRO A 440 14.06 62.99 36.24
C PRO A 440 14.23 64.37 35.58
N ASN A 441 13.46 65.35 36.05
CA ASN A 441 13.64 66.77 35.72
C ASN A 441 14.77 67.37 36.58
N PHE A 442 15.69 68.11 35.98
CA PHE A 442 16.79 68.79 36.70
C PHE A 442 16.54 70.29 36.78
N THR A 443 16.83 70.91 37.92
CA THR A 443 16.85 72.38 38.10
C THR A 443 18.23 72.81 38.59
N ILE A 444 18.90 73.70 37.86
CA ILE A 444 20.24 74.20 38.20
C ILE A 444 20.11 75.63 38.73
N ASN A 445 20.49 75.85 39.99
CA ASN A 445 20.61 77.19 40.59
C ASN A 445 22.09 77.61 40.63
N VAL A 446 22.42 78.75 40.00
CA VAL A 446 23.77 79.31 40.01
C VAL A 446 23.76 80.65 40.75
N ALA A 447 24.54 80.76 41.83
CA ALA A 447 24.76 82.02 42.54
C ALA A 447 25.96 82.79 41.92
N PRO A 448 25.87 84.11 41.69
CA PRO A 448 26.93 84.88 41.03
C PRO A 448 28.11 85.21 41.98
N SER A 449 29.24 84.57 41.67
CA SER A 449 30.64 85.02 41.73
C SER A 449 31.17 85.86 42.90
N ALA A 450 32.18 85.30 43.59
CA ALA A 450 33.46 85.99 43.82
C ALA A 450 34.61 84.96 43.94
N VAL A 451 35.48 84.94 42.91
CA VAL A 451 36.80 84.26 42.85
C VAL A 451 36.78 82.73 42.99
N LEU A 452 36.51 82.03 41.88
CA LEU A 452 36.70 80.58 41.75
C LEU A 452 38.20 80.24 41.59
N THR A 453 38.88 79.86 42.67
CA THR A 453 40.21 79.20 42.63
C THR A 453 40.11 77.67 42.46
N ARG A 454 38.89 77.12 42.32
CA ARG A 454 38.59 75.74 41.92
C ARG A 454 37.27 75.74 41.13
N LEU A 455 37.14 74.85 40.14
CA LEU A 455 35.87 74.63 39.42
C LEU A 455 34.74 74.36 40.42
N PRO A 456 33.51 74.91 40.21
CA PRO A 456 32.39 74.62 41.08
C PRO A 456 32.12 73.12 41.07
N THR A 457 31.94 72.54 42.27
CA THR A 457 31.53 71.15 42.40
C THR A 457 30.04 71.08 42.08
N ILE A 458 29.69 70.39 41.00
CA ILE A 458 28.30 70.12 40.64
C ILE A 458 27.85 68.92 41.48
N GLU A 459 26.99 69.15 42.48
CA GLU A 459 26.34 68.07 43.22
C GLU A 459 25.01 67.73 42.55
N LEU A 460 24.97 66.57 41.90
CA LEU A 460 23.74 65.99 41.36
C LEU A 460 23.11 65.12 42.46
N GLY A 461 22.10 65.67 43.15
CA GLY A 461 21.20 64.89 43.99
C GLY A 461 20.07 64.34 43.14
N VAL A 462 20.01 63.02 42.95
CA VAL A 462 18.81 62.36 42.42
C VAL A 462 17.99 61.90 43.62
N PRO A 463 16.79 62.47 43.88
CA PRO A 463 15.90 61.91 44.87
C PRO A 463 15.37 60.58 44.34
N PHE A 464 15.69 59.48 45.02
CA PHE A 464 15.03 58.19 44.81
C PHE A 464 13.96 58.03 45.88
N ASP A 465 12.74 57.75 45.44
CA ASP A 465 11.67 57.31 46.32
C ASP A 465 11.87 55.81 46.58
N TYR A 466 12.30 55.45 47.79
CA TYR A 466 12.69 54.08 48.15
C TYR A 466 11.50 53.15 48.37
N ASP A 467 10.27 53.68 48.35
CA ASP A 467 9.08 52.95 48.74
C ASP A 467 8.66 51.84 47.76
N ASN A 468 9.29 51.72 46.58
CA ASN A 468 8.96 50.70 45.57
C ASN A 468 10.16 50.04 44.87
N LEU A 469 11.30 49.86 45.57
CA LEU A 469 12.39 49.02 45.06
C LEU A 469 12.21 47.57 45.51
N ILE A 470 11.93 46.69 44.55
CA ILE A 470 11.89 45.23 44.73
C ILE A 470 13.18 44.68 44.13
N ASP A 471 13.93 43.86 44.86
CA ASP A 471 15.09 43.14 44.29
C ASP A 471 14.59 42.12 43.24
N LEU A 472 15.44 41.71 42.29
CA LEU A 472 15.13 40.79 41.18
C LEU A 472 14.66 39.39 41.63
N HIS A 473 14.63 39.14 42.94
CA HIS A 473 14.12 37.93 43.59
C HIS A 473 12.85 38.15 44.44
N GLY A 474 12.27 39.35 44.48
CA GLY A 474 10.94 39.58 45.08
C GLY A 474 10.90 39.71 46.61
N GLU A 475 12.04 39.89 47.28
CA GLU A 475 12.08 40.10 48.75
C GLU A 475 12.25 41.57 49.12
N ALA A 476 11.62 41.99 50.22
CA ALA A 476 11.74 43.34 50.78
C ALA A 476 13.10 43.52 51.47
N LEU A 477 13.85 44.57 51.12
CA LEU A 477 15.12 44.90 51.77
C LEU A 477 14.92 45.29 53.24
N PRO A 478 15.84 44.93 54.16
CA PRO A 478 15.68 45.21 55.59
C PRO A 478 15.65 46.71 55.88
N GLN A 479 14.74 47.12 56.79
CA GLN A 479 14.63 48.50 57.26
C GLN A 479 15.91 48.96 57.97
N LEU A 480 16.41 50.14 57.61
CA LEU A 480 17.57 50.76 58.28
C LEU A 480 17.16 51.26 59.68
N PRO A 481 18.03 51.14 60.71
CA PRO A 481 17.74 51.63 62.05
C PRO A 481 17.63 53.16 62.10
N ASP A 482 16.72 53.65 62.94
CA ASP A 482 16.41 55.07 63.14
C ASP A 482 17.67 55.91 63.42
N GLY A 483 17.93 56.89 62.54
CA GLY A 483 19.02 57.86 62.68
C GLY A 483 20.19 57.74 61.68
N ALA A 484 20.12 56.86 60.67
CA ALA A 484 21.10 56.83 59.59
C ALA A 484 20.79 57.87 58.48
N PRO A 485 21.75 58.70 58.01
CA PRO A 485 21.50 59.66 56.95
C PRO A 485 21.28 58.97 55.59
N VAL A 486 20.09 59.14 55.01
CA VAL A 486 19.68 58.61 53.69
C VAL A 486 20.21 59.49 52.55
N HIS A 487 21.53 59.66 52.49
CA HIS A 487 22.20 60.28 51.35
C HIS A 487 23.43 59.46 50.97
N ARG A 488 23.25 58.45 50.13
CA ARG A 488 24.39 57.88 49.38
C ARG A 488 24.58 58.68 48.11
N THR A 489 25.56 59.58 48.13
CA THR A 489 26.02 60.34 46.95
C THR A 489 26.76 59.42 45.99
N LEU A 490 26.24 59.22 44.79
CA LEU A 490 26.95 58.50 43.72
C LEU A 490 27.96 59.47 43.07
N ARG A 491 29.24 59.39 43.45
CA ARG A 491 30.30 60.25 42.90
C ARG A 491 30.75 59.75 41.53
N LEU A 492 30.21 60.32 40.46
CA LEU A 492 30.74 60.12 39.11
C LEU A 492 31.91 61.08 38.85
N ARG A 493 33.15 60.57 38.84
CA ARG A 493 34.31 61.30 38.29
C ARG A 493 34.34 61.08 36.77
N LEU A 494 33.88 62.06 36.00
CA LEU A 494 34.07 62.10 34.55
C LEU A 494 35.55 62.35 34.25
N ARG A 495 36.29 61.32 33.80
CA ARG A 495 37.56 61.50 33.08
C ARG A 495 37.24 61.51 31.58
N SER A 496 37.43 62.66 30.97
CA SER A 496 37.24 62.94 29.54
C SER A 496 38.31 62.24 28.71
N TRP A 497 37.93 61.33 27.80
CA TRP A 497 38.71 61.02 26.59
C TRP A 497 37.75 60.75 25.42
N ILE A 498 37.45 61.81 24.64
CA ILE A 498 37.07 61.71 23.23
C ILE A 498 37.97 62.70 22.47
N HIS A 499 38.79 62.17 21.58
CA HIS A 499 39.31 62.71 20.32
C HIS A 499 39.63 61.43 19.53
N SER A 500 39.34 61.21 18.24
CA SER A 500 38.98 62.07 17.13
C SER A 500 38.51 61.16 15.97
N LEU A 501 37.67 61.70 15.09
CA LEU A 501 37.44 61.25 13.71
C LEU A 501 38.71 60.80 12.95
N ILE A 502 38.58 59.82 12.05
CA ILE A 502 38.91 59.83 10.60
C ILE A 502 39.07 58.37 10.05
N HIS A 503 38.40 58.13 8.91
CA HIS A 503 38.34 56.94 8.02
C HIS A 503 37.39 55.79 8.33
#